data_AF-A0A3D1V8Q7-F1
#
_entry.id   AF-A0A3D1V8Q7-F1
#
_cell.length_a   1.000
_cell.length_b   1.000
_cell.length_c   1.000
_cell.angle_alpha   90.00
_cell.angle_beta   90.00
_cell.angle_gamma   90.00
#
_symmetry.space_group_name_H-M   'P 1'
#
loop_
_entity.id
_entity.type
_entity.pdbx_description
1 polymer ?
#
loop_
_entity_poly.entity_id
_entity_poly.type
_entity_poly.pdbx_seq_one_letter_code
_entity_poly.pdbx_strand_id
1 'polypeptide(L)' 'MLIGASYFSDASIVIIGAGAVGSATAYRLAQAGAAVTVVERRFPGAGTSGSS' A
#
# COMPACT_ATOMS: atom_id res chain seq x y z
N MET A 1 21.53 15.87 1.71
CA MET A 1 20.95 14.74 0.94
C MET A 1 19.67 14.34 1.67
N LEU A 2 18.56 15.03 1.41
CA LEU A 2 17.35 14.89 2.21
C LEU A 2 16.55 13.67 1.74
N ILE A 3 16.72 12.55 2.42
CA ILE A 3 15.66 11.56 2.59
C ILE A 3 14.54 12.18 3.46
N GLY A 4 13.95 13.27 2.98
CA GLY A 4 12.86 13.99 3.62
C GLY A 4 11.51 13.37 3.27
N ALA A 5 10.47 13.80 3.98
CA ALA A 5 9.10 13.25 3.96
C ALA A 5 8.41 13.10 2.60
N SER A 6 9.00 13.61 1.51
CA SER A 6 8.40 13.64 0.17
C SER A 6 9.15 12.80 -0.87
N TYR A 7 9.97 11.82 -0.47
CA TYR A 7 10.74 11.03 -1.44
C TYR A 7 9.91 10.30 -2.49
N PHE A 8 8.64 10.05 -2.18
CA PHE A 8 7.69 9.38 -3.07
C PHE A 8 6.51 10.27 -3.47
N SER A 9 6.59 11.60 -3.30
CA SER A 9 5.47 12.51 -3.62
C SER A 9 4.95 12.39 -5.05
N ASP A 10 5.80 11.98 -5.99
CA ASP A 10 5.46 11.83 -7.41
C ASP A 10 5.50 10.36 -7.87
N ALA A 11 5.64 9.42 -6.95
CA ALA A 11 5.71 7.99 -7.26
C ALA A 11 4.30 7.41 -7.45
N SER A 12 4.09 6.73 -8.58
CA SER A 12 2.89 5.92 -8.84
C SER A 12 3.19 4.45 -8.56
N ILE A 13 2.46 3.85 -7.62
CA ILE A 13 2.73 2.50 -7.12
C ILE A 13 1.47 1.64 -7.18
N VAL A 14 1.59 0.44 -7.75
CA VAL A 14 0.54 -0.57 -7.72
C VAL A 14 0.91 -1.67 -6.73
N ILE A 15 0.01 -1.99 -5.81
CA ILE A 15 0.15 -3.07 -4.84
C ILE A 15 -0.85 -4.16 -5.17
N ILE A 16 -0.37 -5.39 -5.30
CA ILE A 16 -1.19 -6.57 -5.59
C ILE A 16 -1.43 -7.34 -4.30
N GLY A 17 -2.69 -7.42 -3.88
CA GLY A 17 -3.17 -8.09 -2.66
C GLY A 17 -3.51 -7.08 -1.55
N ALA A 18 -4.76 -7.09 -1.10
CA ALA A 18 -5.25 -6.26 0.00
C ALA A 18 -5.35 -7.05 1.32
N GLY A 19 -4.36 -7.92 1.59
CA GLY A 19 -4.15 -8.53 2.90
C GLY A 19 -3.51 -7.54 3.89
N ALA A 20 -3.19 -8.01 5.10
CA ALA A 20 -2.61 -7.19 6.17
C ALA A 20 -1.32 -6.49 5.72
N VAL A 21 -0.41 -7.23 5.07
CA VAL A 21 0.87 -6.68 4.58
C VAL A 21 0.64 -5.66 3.46
N GLY A 22 -0.12 -6.03 2.42
CA GLY A 22 -0.37 -5.13 1.28
C GLY A 22 -1.06 -3.84 1.69
N SER A 23 -2.02 -3.92 2.61
CA SER A 23 -2.73 -2.75 3.15
C SER A 23 -1.82 -1.86 4.00
N ALA A 24 -0.99 -2.47 4.86
CA ALA A 24 -0.04 -1.72 5.68
C ALA A 24 1.01 -1.00 4.81
N THR A 25 1.54 -1.68 3.80
CA THR A 25 2.47 -1.09 2.83
C THR A 25 1.83 0.06 2.06
N ALA A 26 0.60 -0.14 1.55
CA ALA A 26 -0.15 0.90 0.85
C ALA A 26 -0.33 2.15 1.71
N TYR A 27 -0.71 1.95 2.97
CA TYR A 27 -0.92 3.03 3.92
C TYR A 27 0.35 3.84 4.19
N ARG A 28 1.49 3.17 4.39
CA ARG A 28 2.79 3.85 4.61
C ARG A 28 3.25 4.62 3.36
N LEU A 29 3.07 4.05 2.17
CA LEU A 29 3.44 4.71 0.91
C LEU A 29 2.55 5.90 0.59
N ALA A 30 1.25 5.81 0.87
CA ALA A 30 0.33 6.93 0.73
C ALA A 30 0.68 8.07 1.71
N GLN A 31 1.06 7.77 2.95
CA GLN A 31 1.62 8.77 3.87
C GLN A 31 2.95 9.35 3.37
N ALA A 32 3.72 8.54 2.64
CA ALA A 32 4.86 8.87 1.79
C ALA A 32 4.65 10.01 0.76
N GLY A 33 3.39 10.31 0.45
CA GLY A 33 2.99 11.14 -0.68
C GLY A 33 2.81 10.36 -1.99
N ALA A 34 2.99 9.03 -2.00
CA ALA A 34 2.84 8.24 -3.22
C ALA A 34 1.38 8.15 -3.68
N ALA A 35 1.17 8.15 -4.99
CA ALA A 35 -0.07 7.76 -5.61
C ALA A 35 -0.17 6.23 -5.65
N VAL A 36 -0.90 5.65 -4.70
CA VAL A 36 -1.00 4.19 -4.53
C VAL A 36 -2.34 3.66 -5.03
N THR A 37 -2.29 2.64 -5.89
CA THR A 37 -3.45 1.82 -6.25
C THR A 37 -3.28 0.42 -5.70
N VAL A 38 -4.26 -0.07 -4.93
CA VAL A 38 -4.28 -1.45 -4.42
C VAL A 38 -5.26 -2.28 -5.23
N VAL A 39 -4.83 -3.45 -5.70
CA VAL A 39 -5.66 -4.40 -6.46
C VAL A 39 -5.79 -5.69 -5.67
N GLU A 40 -7.02 -6.08 -5.37
CA GLU A 40 -7.35 -7.35 -4.73
C GLU A 40 -8.34 -8.12 -5.60
N ARG A 41 -8.20 -9.45 -5.63
CA ARG A 41 -9.04 -10.33 -6.44
C ARG A 41 -10.49 -10.37 -5.92
N ARG A 42 -10.68 -10.32 -4.60
CA ARG A 42 -11.99 -10.43 -3.94
C ARG A 42 -12.33 -9.16 -3.17
N PHE A 43 -12.26 -9.21 -1.85
CA PHE A 43 -12.45 -8.08 -0.94
C PHE A 43 -11.23 -7.96 -0.01
N PRO A 44 -10.95 -6.80 0.60
CA PRO A 44 -9.82 -6.64 1.51
C PRO A 44 -9.81 -7.68 2.62
N GLY A 45 -8.67 -8.32 2.84
CA GLY A 45 -8.51 -9.38 3.83
C GLY A 45 -9.10 -10.75 3.45
N ALA A 46 -9.60 -10.97 2.23
CA ALA A 46 -10.23 -12.23 1.83
C ALA A 46 -9.32 -13.49 1.85
N GLY A 47 -8.01 -13.34 2.05
CA GLY A 47 -7.07 -14.44 2.25
C GLY A 47 -6.85 -14.76 3.72
N THR A 48 -5.61 -15.13 4.07
CA THR A 48 -5.21 -15.47 5.46
C THR A 48 -5.53 -14.38 6.46
N SER A 49 -5.41 -13.10 6.08
CA SER A 49 -5.58 -11.96 7.00
C SER A 49 -7.00 -11.78 7.55
N GLY A 50 -8.02 -12.37 6.92
CA GLY A 50 -9.40 -12.33 7.41
C GLY A 50 -9.85 -13.63 8.10
N SER A 51 -8.93 -14.59 8.29
CA SER A 51 -9.23 -15.93 8.81
C SER A 51 -8.40 -16.28 10.06
N SER A 52 -7.83 -15.27 10.72
CA SER A 52 -6.98 -15.39 11.91
C SER A 52 -7.62 -14.74 13.13
#